data_AF-A0A177PZJ9-F1
#
_entry.id   AF-A0A177PZJ9-F1
#
_cell.length_a   1.000
_cell.length_b   1.000
_cell.length_c   1.000
_cell.angle_alpha   90.00
_cell.angle_beta   90.00
_cell.angle_gamma   90.00
#
_symmetry.space_group_name_H-M   'P 1'
#
loop_
_entity.id
_entity.type
_entity.pdbx_description
1 polymer ?
#
loop_
_entity_poly.entity_id
_entity_poly.type
_entity_poly.pdbx_seq_one_letter_code
_entity_poly.pdbx_strand_id
1 'polypeptide(L)' 'MAMTFELWRLVAVRDERRSTWELVGTFPNVKRARQHIAKLAGRHMVSPDEDTYWYEDNDGTHTFRIEATPVQVPPSP' A
#
# COMPACT_ATOMS: atom_id res chain seq x y z
N MET A 1 -18.58 -10.50 -2.92
CA MET A 1 -18.23 -9.09 -2.68
C MET A 1 -17.01 -8.77 -3.53
N ALA A 2 -17.06 -7.77 -4.40
CA ALA A 2 -15.85 -7.31 -5.07
C ALA A 2 -14.99 -6.58 -4.02
N MET A 3 -13.72 -6.94 -3.89
CA MET A 3 -12.76 -6.28 -3.02
C MET A 3 -11.74 -5.56 -3.88
N THR A 4 -11.53 -4.28 -3.61
CA THR A 4 -10.42 -3.51 -4.14
C THR A 4 -9.30 -3.47 -3.12
N PHE A 5 -8.07 -3.35 -3.60
CA PHE A 5 -6.87 -3.30 -2.77
C PHE A 5 -6.19 -1.95 -3.01
N GLU A 6 -6.18 -1.14 -1.98
CA GLU A 6 -5.59 0.19 -2.01
C GLU A 6 -4.13 0.10 -1.56
N LEU A 7 -3.23 0.56 -2.42
CA LEU A 7 -1.82 0.68 -2.12
C LEU A 7 -1.56 2.08 -1.56
N TRP A 8 -1.19 2.15 -0.30
CA TRP A 8 -0.87 3.37 0.39
C TRP A 8 0.64 3.46 0.63
N ARG A 9 1.26 4.61 0.37
CA ARG A 9 2.66 4.92 0.68
C ARG A 9 2.75 5.91 1.82
N LEU A 10 3.65 5.65 2.76
CA LEU A 10 3.97 6.58 3.83
C LEU A 10 4.79 7.74 3.25
N VAL A 11 4.23 8.95 3.31
CA VAL A 11 4.88 10.17 2.78
C VAL A 11 5.56 10.95 3.91
N ALA A 12 4.93 11.01 5.08
CA ALA A 12 5.49 11.74 6.21
C ALA A 12 5.02 11.12 7.53
N VAL A 13 5.96 10.89 8.44
CA VAL A 13 5.65 10.62 9.85
C VAL A 13 5.78 11.95 10.57
N ARG A 14 4.65 12.58 10.92
CA ARG A 14 4.69 13.84 11.69
C ARG A 14 4.82 13.59 13.19
N ASP A 15 4.13 12.58 13.71
CA ASP A 15 4.13 12.18 15.13
C ASP A 15 3.79 10.69 15.24
N GLU A 16 3.99 10.12 16.44
CA GLU A 16 3.67 8.73 16.82
C GLU A 16 2.25 8.27 16.44
N ARG A 17 1.34 9.23 16.23
CA ARG A 17 -0.08 8.99 15.87
C ARG A 17 -0.51 9.62 14.55
N ARG A 18 0.38 10.33 13.84
CA ARG A 18 0.04 11.07 12.61
C ARG A 18 1.02 10.75 11.50
N SER A 19 0.86 9.55 10.97
CA SER A 19 1.47 9.14 9.70
C SER A 19 0.57 9.58 8.55
N THR A 20 1.13 10.31 7.60
CA THR A 20 0.46 10.72 6.36
C THR A 20 0.71 9.65 5.31
N TRP A 21 -0.38 9.00 4.89
CA TRP A 21 -0.37 8.01 3.83
C TRP A 21 -0.96 8.60 2.56
N GLU A 22 -0.29 8.40 1.44
CA GLU A 22 -0.75 8.77 0.11
C GLU A 22 -1.22 7.53 -0.64
N LEU A 23 -2.40 7.63 -1.27
CA LEU A 23 -2.91 6.57 -2.12
C LEU A 23 -2.09 6.56 -3.43
N VAL A 24 -1.25 5.54 -3.59
CA VAL A 24 -0.44 5.32 -4.78
C VAL A 24 -1.30 4.74 -5.91
N GLY A 25 -2.24 3.86 -5.56
CA GLY A 25 -3.15 3.28 -6.55
C GLY A 25 -4.11 2.25 -5.98
N THR A 26 -5.17 1.97 -6.74
CA THR A 26 -6.19 0.97 -6.45
C THR A 26 -6.03 -0.22 -7.39
N PHE A 27 -6.08 -1.42 -6.84
CA PHE A 27 -5.86 -2.66 -7.56
C PHE A 27 -7.02 -3.64 -7.37
N PRO A 28 -7.35 -4.44 -8.40
CA PRO A 28 -8.40 -5.45 -8.28
C PRO A 28 -7.96 -6.68 -7.45
N ASN A 29 -6.67 -6.81 -7.15
CA ASN A 29 -6.12 -7.90 -6.34
C ASN A 29 -4.81 -7.48 -5.66
N VAL A 30 -4.54 -8.11 -4.50
CA VAL A 30 -3.30 -7.92 -3.73
C VAL A 30 -2.04 -8.21 -4.54
N LYS A 31 -2.08 -9.20 -5.45
CA LYS A 31 -0.92 -9.59 -6.28
C LYS A 31 -0.44 -8.43 -7.16
N ARG A 32 -1.36 -7.65 -7.73
CA ARG A 32 -1.01 -6.47 -8.54
C ARG A 32 -0.45 -5.32 -7.70
N ALA A 33 -1.02 -5.08 -6.53
CA ALA A 33 -0.46 -4.12 -5.59
C ALA A 33 0.98 -4.51 -5.21
N ARG A 34 1.23 -5.78 -4.87
CA ARG A 34 2.58 -6.31 -4.58
C ARG A 34 3.54 -6.20 -5.76
N GLN A 35 3.08 -6.51 -6.98
CA GLN A 35 3.90 -6.33 -8.18
C GLN A 35 4.27 -4.86 -8.41
N HIS A 36 3.39 -3.93 -8.08
CA HIS A 36 3.67 -2.50 -8.17
C HIS A 36 4.73 -2.08 -7.16
N ILE A 37 4.62 -2.53 -5.91
CA ILE A 37 5.65 -2.31 -4.88
C ILE A 37 6.99 -2.91 -5.33
N ALA A 38 7.00 -4.14 -5.85
CA ALA A 38 8.22 -4.79 -6.34
C ALA A 38 8.85 -4.03 -7.52
N LYS A 39 8.04 -3.37 -8.36
CA LYS A 39 8.55 -2.52 -9.45
C LYS A 39 9.21 -1.25 -8.92
N LEU A 40 8.68 -0.67 -7.82
CA LEU A 40 9.24 0.51 -7.17
C LEU A 40 10.51 0.15 -6.37
N ALA A 41 10.43 -0.88 -5.53
CA ALA A 41 11.50 -1.34 -4.66
C ALA A 41 12.65 -2.05 -5.39
N GLY A 42 12.38 -2.60 -6.59
CA GLY A 42 13.32 -3.41 -7.33
C GLY A 42 13.83 -4.60 -6.49
N ARG A 43 15.14 -4.67 -6.30
CA ARG A 43 15.82 -5.75 -5.57
C ARG A 43 15.90 -5.54 -4.05
N HIS A 44 15.48 -4.36 -3.56
CA HIS A 44 15.63 -3.93 -2.17
C HIS A 44 14.32 -4.04 -1.36
N MET A 45 13.34 -4.76 -1.87
CA MET A 45 12.06 -4.97 -1.19
C MET A 45 12.25 -5.83 0.07
N VAL A 46 11.89 -5.26 1.23
CA VAL A 46 11.87 -5.96 2.52
C VAL A 46 10.43 -6.00 3.03
N SER A 47 9.95 -7.17 3.43
CA SER A 47 8.59 -7.35 3.96
C SER A 47 8.67 -8.17 5.24
N PRO A 48 8.55 -7.54 6.43
CA PRO A 48 8.48 -8.26 7.69
C PRO A 48 7.06 -8.79 7.97
N ASP A 49 6.03 -8.14 7.47
CA ASP A 49 4.61 -8.46 7.71
C ASP A 49 3.86 -8.72 6.40
N GLU A 50 2.79 -9.53 6.43
CA GLU A 50 2.03 -9.94 5.23
C GLU A 50 1.39 -8.75 4.48
N ASP A 51 1.10 -7.65 5.19
CA ASP A 51 0.35 -6.50 4.68
C ASP A 51 1.16 -5.18 4.61
N THR A 52 2.37 -5.15 5.18
CA THR A 52 3.24 -3.96 5.17
C THR A 52 4.58 -4.27 4.53
N TYR A 53 4.92 -3.47 3.53
CA TYR A 53 6.11 -3.62 2.70
C TYR A 53 6.95 -2.36 2.83
N TRP A 54 8.27 -2.47 2.87
CA TRP A 54 9.12 -1.30 2.81
C TRP A 54 10.37 -1.58 2.01
N TYR A 55 11.01 -0.53 1.53
CA TYR A 55 12.33 -0.62 0.94
C TYR A 55 13.11 0.63 1.28
N GLU A 56 14.42 0.54 1.21
CA GLU A 56 15.31 1.67 1.36
C GLU A 56 15.94 1.97 0.01
N ASP A 57 15.90 3.23 -0.38
CA ASP A 57 16.63 3.77 -1.53
C ASP A 57 17.48 4.97 -1.11
N ASN A 58 18.05 5.69 -2.09
CA ASN A 58 18.90 6.85 -1.84
C ASN A 58 18.14 8.05 -1.24
N ASP A 59 16.81 8.10 -1.38
CA ASP A 59 15.93 9.13 -0.82
C ASP A 59 15.45 8.77 0.60
N GLY A 60 15.53 7.48 0.97
CA GLY A 60 15.35 7.00 2.35
C GLY A 60 14.48 5.74 2.43
N THR A 61 13.84 5.53 3.58
CA THR A 61 12.92 4.42 3.77
C THR A 61 11.54 4.75 3.18
N HIS A 62 11.07 3.91 2.27
CA HIS A 62 9.72 3.97 1.71
C HIS A 62 8.87 2.83 2.22
N THR A 63 7.87 3.15 3.04
CA THR A 63 6.91 2.19 3.58
C THR A 63 5.62 2.22 2.78
N PHE A 64 5.08 1.04 2.50
CA PHE A 64 3.84 0.79 1.79
C PHE A 64 2.97 -0.15 2.60
N ARG A 65 1.66 0.01 2.50
CA ARG A 65 0.68 -0.94 3.04
C ARG A 65 -0.40 -1.20 2.02
N ILE A 66 -0.95 -2.40 2.05
CA ILE A 66 -2.06 -2.78 1.19
C ILE A 66 -3.30 -2.92 2.05
N GLU A 67 -4.35 -2.15 1.76
CA GLU A 67 -5.61 -2.23 2.47
C GLU A 67 -6.69 -2.82 1.56
N ALA A 68 -7.40 -3.85 2.04
CA ALA A 68 -8.53 -4.42 1.33
C ALA A 68 -9.80 -3.62 1.62
N THR A 69 -10.28 -2.87 0.63
CA THR A 69 -11.53 -2.12 0.71
C THR A 69 -12.65 -2.90 0.02
N PRO A 70 -13.77 -3.20 0.71
CA PRO A 70 -14.93 -3.74 0.03
C PRO A 70 -15.48 -2.67 -0.92
N VAL A 71 -15.68 -3.03 -2.18
CA VAL A 71 -16.45 -2.20 -3.10
C VAL A 71 -17.85 -2.15 -2.53
N GLN A 72 -18.23 -1.01 -1.97
CA GLN A 72 -19.62 -0.77 -1.57
C GLN A 72 -20.46 -0.85 -2.84
N VAL A 73 -21.12 -1.99 -3.03
CA VAL A 73 -22.31 -2.02 -3.87
C VAL A 73 -23.35 -1.18 -3.13
N PRO A 74 -23.81 -0.04 -3.68
CA PRO A 74 -24.87 0.71 -3.03
C PRO A 74 -26.05 -0.25 -2.83
N PRO A 75 -26.71 -0.23 -1.65
CA PRO A 75 -27.90 -1.04 -1.46
C PRO A 75 -28.90 -0.65 -2.55
N SER A 76 -29.31 -1.63 -3.37
CA SER A 76 -30.40 -1.43 -4.31
C SER A 76 -31.65 -0.98 -3.53
N PRO A 77 -32.38 0.05 -4.01
CA PRO A 77 -33.61 0.53 -3.38
C PRO A 77 -34.73 -0.53 -3.39
#